data_AF-A0A225W5U2-F1
#
_entry.id   AF-A0A225W5U2-F1
#
_cell.length_a   1.000
_cell.length_b   1.000
_cell.length_c   1.000
_cell.angle_alpha   90.00
_cell.angle_beta   90.00
_cell.angle_gamma   90.00
#
_symmetry.space_group_name_H-M   'P 1'
#
loop_
_entity.id
_entity.type
_entity.pdbx_description
1 polymer ?
#
loop_
_entity_poly.entity_id
_entity_poly.type
_entity_poly.pdbx_seq_one_letter_code
_entity_poly.pdbx_strand_id
1 'polypeptide(L)'
;MAAQGSWPDKMKIRQFRSRISATIKDWYAQLPKSTRHNWKLLSTKFRKLYCRTIVSYAERYFTMKMRSSEPALQFFYRLNAAAVKAEVPFQTNSK
;
A
#
# COMPACT_ATOMS: atom_id res chain seq x y z
N MET A 1 15.80 -10.27 27.79
CA MET A 1 15.42 -9.90 26.41
C MET A 1 13.95 -10.26 26.19
N ALA A 2 13.03 -9.29 26.21
CA ALA A 2 11.63 -9.56 25.88
C ALA A 2 11.48 -9.55 24.35
N ALA A 3 11.21 -10.71 23.76
CA ALA A 3 10.79 -10.78 22.37
C ALA A 3 9.53 -9.92 22.24
N GLN A 4 9.57 -8.88 21.40
CA GLN A 4 8.39 -8.11 21.00
C GLN A 4 7.44 -9.06 20.25
N GLY A 5 6.63 -9.79 21.00
CA GLY A 5 5.71 -10.79 20.47
C GLY A 5 4.68 -10.13 19.56
N SER A 6 4.53 -10.67 18.35
CA SER A 6 3.46 -10.28 17.42
C SER A 6 2.11 -10.38 18.14
N TRP A 7 1.30 -9.32 18.09
CA TRP A 7 0.00 -9.32 18.76
C TRP A 7 -0.86 -10.51 18.31
N PRO A 8 -1.64 -11.14 19.21
CA PRO A 8 -2.60 -12.17 18.84
C PRO A 8 -3.62 -11.65 17.82
N ASP A 9 -4.07 -12.51 16.91
CA ASP A 9 -5.03 -12.16 15.85
C ASP A 9 -6.29 -11.49 16.41
N LYS A 10 -6.81 -11.99 17.53
CA LYS A 10 -7.97 -11.41 18.23
C LYS A 10 -7.75 -9.93 18.57
N MET A 11 -6.54 -9.55 19.02
CA MET A 11 -6.22 -8.15 19.33
C MET A 11 -6.11 -7.31 18.07
N LYS A 12 -5.44 -7.82 17.03
CA LYS A 12 -5.32 -7.12 15.74
C LYS A 12 -6.68 -6.87 15.09
N ILE A 13 -7.56 -7.87 15.10
CA ILE A 13 -8.92 -7.79 14.58
C ILE A 13 -9.76 -6.78 15.39
N ARG A 14 -9.64 -6.79 16.73
CA ARG A 14 -10.34 -5.81 17.59
C ARG A 14 -9.91 -4.37 17.26
N GLN A 15 -8.61 -4.14 17.13
CA GLN A 15 -8.05 -2.84 16.79
C GLN A 15 -8.40 -2.40 15.37
N PHE A 16 -8.46 -3.34 14.43
CA PHE A 16 -8.95 -3.07 13.08
C PHE A 16 -10.42 -2.60 13.12
N ARG A 17 -11.29 -3.33 13.81
CA ARG A 17 -12.73 -3.00 13.91
C ARG A 17 -13.02 -1.65 14.55
N SER A 18 -12.16 -1.16 15.45
CA SER A 18 -12.35 0.16 16.07
C SER A 18 -11.96 1.33 15.16
N ARG A 19 -11.13 1.10 14.13
CA ARG A 19 -10.55 2.15 13.28
C ARG A 19 -11.21 2.29 11.90
N ILE A 20 -12.05 1.35 11.50
CA ILE A 20 -12.71 1.33 10.18
C ILE A 20 -14.08 2.02 10.19
N SER A 21 -14.47 2.58 9.05
CA SER A 21 -15.78 3.23 8.85
C SER A 21 -16.95 2.23 8.90
N ALA A 22 -18.18 2.74 9.02
CA ALA A 22 -19.40 1.93 9.04
C ALA A 22 -19.50 1.00 7.81
N THR A 23 -19.29 1.53 6.60
CA THR A 23 -19.33 0.74 5.35
C THR A 23 -18.36 -0.44 5.36
N ILE A 24 -17.17 -0.28 5.94
CA ILE A 24 -16.18 -1.37 6.03
C ILE A 24 -16.57 -2.36 7.12
N LYS A 25 -17.27 -1.93 8.18
CA LYS A 25 -17.83 -2.84 9.20
C LYS A 25 -18.93 -3.72 8.59
N ASP A 26 -19.77 -3.16 7.71
CA ASP A 26 -20.82 -3.92 7.02
C ASP A 26 -20.21 -4.96 6.07
N TRP A 27 -19.18 -4.58 5.31
CA TRP A 27 -18.39 -5.53 4.53
C TRP A 27 -17.75 -6.62 5.40
N TYR A 28 -17.15 -6.24 6.53
CA TYR A 28 -16.55 -7.19 7.46
C TYR A 28 -17.60 -8.20 7.96
N ALA A 29 -18.83 -7.75 8.26
CA ALA A 29 -19.90 -8.61 8.73
C ALA A 29 -20.34 -9.66 7.70
N GLN A 30 -20.22 -9.36 6.41
CA GLN A 30 -20.53 -10.28 5.30
C GLN A 30 -19.45 -11.37 5.11
N LEU A 31 -18.28 -11.26 5.74
CA LEU A 31 -17.21 -12.24 5.58
C LEU A 31 -17.48 -13.53 6.38
N PRO A 32 -17.08 -14.70 5.85
CA PRO A 32 -17.12 -15.96 6.59
C PRO A 32 -16.38 -15.87 7.92
N LYS A 33 -16.86 -16.62 8.94
CA LYS A 33 -16.25 -16.63 10.28
C LYS A 33 -14.76 -17.02 10.25
N SER A 34 -14.39 -17.96 9.39
CA SER A 34 -12.98 -18.37 9.16
C SER A 34 -12.10 -17.21 8.70
N THR A 35 -12.64 -16.30 7.89
CA THR A 35 -11.94 -15.08 7.46
C THR A 35 -11.92 -14.02 8.55
N ARG A 36 -13.04 -13.81 9.26
CA ARG A 36 -13.16 -12.79 10.31
C ARG A 36 -12.26 -13.03 11.52
N HIS A 37 -11.84 -14.26 11.77
CA HIS A 37 -11.00 -14.65 12.91
C HIS A 37 -9.53 -14.91 12.57
N ASN A 38 -9.16 -14.87 11.28
CA ASN A 38 -7.78 -15.02 10.83
C ASN A 38 -7.27 -13.67 10.32
N TRP A 39 -6.30 -13.07 11.03
CA TRP A 39 -5.79 -11.75 10.71
C TRP A 39 -5.15 -11.71 9.31
N LYS A 40 -4.40 -12.76 8.93
CA LYS A 40 -3.74 -12.83 7.64
C LYS A 40 -4.75 -12.80 6.49
N LEU A 41 -5.81 -13.59 6.58
CA LEU A 41 -6.86 -13.64 5.55
C LEU A 41 -7.68 -12.35 5.51
N LEU A 42 -8.08 -11.82 6.67
CA LEU A 42 -8.81 -10.56 6.78
C LEU A 42 -8.02 -9.38 6.19
N SER A 43 -6.77 -9.19 6.64
CA SER A 43 -5.93 -8.07 6.20
C SER A 43 -5.60 -8.13 4.71
N THR A 44 -5.44 -9.34 4.16
CA THR A 44 -5.23 -9.54 2.71
C THR A 44 -6.45 -9.10 1.91
N LYS A 45 -7.66 -9.55 2.29
CA LYS A 45 -8.90 -9.14 1.61
C LYS A 45 -9.15 -7.64 1.74
N PHE A 46 -8.96 -7.10 2.95
CA PHE A 46 -9.10 -5.68 3.21
C PHE A 46 -8.16 -4.85 2.32
N ARG A 47 -6.88 -5.23 2.27
CA ARG A 47 -5.88 -4.53 1.46
C ARG A 47 -6.25 -4.55 -0.03
N LYS A 48 -6.68 -5.70 -0.54
CA LYS A 48 -7.07 -5.86 -1.96
C LYS A 48 -8.28 -5.01 -2.34
N LEU A 49 -9.29 -4.94 -1.46
CA LEU A 49 -10.56 -4.27 -1.76
C LEU A 49 -10.52 -2.77 -1.47
N TYR A 50 -9.94 -2.38 -0.33
CA TYR A 50 -10.04 -1.00 0.19
C TYR A 50 -8.72 -0.26 0.16
N CYS A 51 -7.59 -0.96 0.34
CA CYS A 51 -6.28 -0.33 0.25
C CYS A 51 -5.68 -0.48 -1.14
N ARG A 52 -6.51 -0.43 -2.21
CA ARG A 52 -6.04 -0.41 -3.61
C ARG A 52 -4.76 0.41 -3.64
N THR A 53 -3.66 -0.26 -3.91
CA THR A 53 -2.33 0.33 -3.88
C THR A 53 -2.41 1.52 -4.82
N ILE A 54 -2.24 2.73 -4.27
CA ILE A 54 -2.20 3.98 -5.02
C ILE A 54 -1.16 3.77 -6.12
N VAL A 55 -1.60 3.44 -7.35
CA VAL A 55 -0.80 3.25 -8.57
C VAL A 55 0.39 2.29 -8.42
N SER A 56 0.52 1.25 -9.26
CA SER A 56 1.73 0.41 -9.28
C SER A 56 2.99 1.26 -9.50
N TYR A 57 4.20 0.80 -9.16
CA TYR A 57 5.41 1.63 -9.39
C TYR A 57 5.55 2.02 -10.88
N ALA A 58 5.28 1.09 -11.79
CA ALA A 58 5.22 1.35 -13.23
C ALA A 58 4.16 2.40 -13.59
N GLU A 59 2.94 2.26 -13.06
CA GLU A 59 1.86 3.22 -13.32
C GLU A 59 2.17 4.60 -12.73
N ARG A 60 2.82 4.68 -11.55
CA ARG A 60 3.32 5.94 -10.98
C ARG A 60 4.36 6.60 -11.88
N TYR A 61 5.24 5.82 -12.50
CA TYR A 61 6.24 6.33 -13.44
C TYR A 61 5.57 6.88 -14.71
N PHE A 62 4.74 6.08 -15.38
CA PHE A 62 4.11 6.47 -16.64
C PHE A 62 3.05 7.58 -16.50
N THR A 63 2.44 7.73 -15.32
CA THR A 63 1.47 8.81 -15.05
C THR A 63 2.09 10.03 -14.38
N MET A 64 3.40 10.03 -14.13
CA MET A 64 4.08 11.12 -13.44
C MET A 64 4.06 12.40 -14.29
N LYS A 65 3.42 13.47 -13.77
CA LYS A 65 3.39 14.78 -14.42
C LYS A 65 4.24 15.79 -13.66
N MET A 66 4.94 16.67 -14.39
CA MET A 66 5.64 17.82 -13.81
C MET A 66 4.62 18.75 -13.13
N ARG A 67 4.95 19.27 -11.94
CA ARG A 67 4.08 20.23 -11.25
C ARG A 67 4.31 21.62 -11.84
N SER A 68 3.30 22.47 -11.84
CA SER A 68 3.39 23.83 -12.43
C SER A 68 4.47 24.71 -11.79
N SER A 69 4.77 24.51 -10.51
CA SER A 69 5.78 25.27 -9.75
C SER A 69 7.13 24.56 -9.64
N GLU A 70 7.31 23.40 -10.25
CA GLU A 70 8.50 22.57 -10.10
C GLU A 70 9.53 22.87 -11.20
N PRO A 71 10.80 23.14 -10.86
CA PRO A 71 11.86 23.25 -11.86
C PRO A 71 12.05 21.94 -12.63
N ALA A 72 12.31 22.03 -13.94
CA ALA A 72 12.47 20.86 -14.82
C ALA A 72 13.52 19.86 -14.30
N LEU A 73 14.62 20.35 -13.71
CA LEU A 73 15.67 19.49 -13.14
C LEU A 73 15.16 18.68 -11.94
N GLN A 74 14.35 19.28 -11.06
CA GLN A 74 13.77 18.56 -9.92
C GLN A 74 12.77 17.51 -10.40
N PHE A 75 11.97 17.83 -11.41
CA PHE A 75 11.09 16.87 -12.06
C PHE A 75 11.87 15.67 -12.61
N PHE A 76 12.97 15.93 -13.34
CA PHE A 76 13.83 14.89 -13.89
C PHE A 76 14.40 13.97 -12.81
N TYR A 77 14.88 14.52 -11.68
CA TYR A 77 15.42 13.71 -10.59
C TYR A 77 14.37 12.79 -9.94
N ARG A 78 13.16 13.27 -9.68
CA ARG A 78 12.11 12.40 -9.13
C ARG A 78 11.58 11.39 -10.15
N LEU A 79 11.59 11.74 -11.44
CA LEU A 79 11.21 10.84 -12.53
C LEU A 79 12.20 9.66 -12.61
N ASN A 80 13.50 9.92 -12.56
CA ASN A 80 14.52 8.87 -12.53
C ASN A 80 14.42 8.00 -11.27
N ALA A 81 14.19 8.62 -10.10
CA ALA A 81 13.97 7.86 -8.87
C ALA A 81 12.72 6.95 -8.96
N ALA A 82 11.68 7.38 -9.69
CA ALA A 82 10.51 6.55 -9.97
C ALA A 82 10.80 5.44 -10.98
N ALA A 83 11.61 5.70 -12.02
CA ALA A 83 12.06 4.70 -12.99
C ALA A 83 12.80 3.55 -12.30
N VAL A 84 13.73 3.86 -11.38
CA VAL A 84 14.45 2.86 -10.57
C VAL A 84 13.48 2.02 -9.75
N LYS A 85 12.51 2.64 -9.08
CA LYS A 85 11.49 1.93 -8.28
C LYS A 85 10.54 1.09 -9.12
N ALA A 86 10.34 1.47 -10.38
CA ALA A 86 9.50 0.78 -11.34
C ALA A 86 10.26 -0.27 -12.13
N GLU A 87 11.57 -0.45 -11.88
CA GLU A 87 12.45 -1.35 -12.63
C GLU A 87 12.42 -1.07 -14.15
N VAL A 88 12.18 0.20 -14.52
CA VAL A 88 12.20 0.62 -15.92
C VAL A 88 13.65 0.67 -16.38
N PRO A 89 14.02 -0.05 -17.45
CA PRO A 89 15.36 0.03 -17.99
C PRO A 89 15.57 1.42 -18.60
N PHE A 90 16.59 2.13 -18.13
CA PHE A 90 17.07 3.36 -18.73
C PHE A 90 18.60 3.33 -18.78
N GLN A 91 19.18 4.03 -19.74
CA GLN A 91 20.62 4.13 -19.85
C GLN A 91 21.18 4.88 -18.64
N THR A 92 21.82 4.15 -17.73
CA THR A 92 22.74 4.75 -16.78
C THR A 92 24.04 4.98 -17.55
N ASN A 93 24.39 6.24 -17.80
CA ASN A 93 25.75 6.56 -18.21
C ASN A 93 26.69 6.16 -17.08
N SER A 94 27.13 4.90 -17.09
CA SER A 94 28.27 4.44 -16.30
C SER A 94 29.50 5.07 -16.95
N LYS A 95 30.03 6.10 -16.29
CA LYS A 95 31.43 6.51 -16.47
C LYS A 95 32.32 5.54 -15.70
#